data_AF-A0A2P4QGI6-F1
#
_entry.id   AF-A0A2P4QGI6-F1
#
_cell.length_a   1.000
_cell.length_b   1.000
_cell.length_c   1.000
_cell.angle_alpha   90.00
_cell.angle_beta   90.00
_cell.angle_gamma   90.00
#
_symmetry.space_group_name_H-M   'P 1'
#
loop_
_entity.id
_entity.type
_entity.pdbx_description
1 polymer ?
#
loop_
_entity_poly.entity_id
_entity_poly.type
_entity_poly.pdbx_seq_one_letter_code
_entity_poly.pdbx_strand_id
1 'polypeptide(L)'
;MNHNSKYFNWLIKLKVLSSIISGLKEIHQKQMVHRDFHIGNILFKEIHLFTSNYISDMGLCGEIGNIDETNIYGVLPYVAPELLRGKSYTQAADIYSFGMIMYFLATEKQPFSYCAHDHLLVIDICKGIRPEINELEAPKCYIDLMKKCWDSNPVNRPNASEIEKFIISFHNSYCRKKRDDNDEIEEQFKEAEKYRNTNRIIKSTFHPQAIYTSRLLNSFTKDLPEYIDDYTQCINNRTECLDCAI
;
A
#
# COMPACT_ATOMS: atom_id res chain seq x y z
N MET A 1 -20.11 -0.28 -4.04
CA MET A 1 -20.28 -1.76 -4.03
C MET A 1 -21.37 -2.10 -3.02
N ASN A 2 -22.53 -2.59 -3.46
CA ASN A 2 -23.65 -2.95 -2.56
C ASN A 2 -23.32 -4.23 -1.78
N HIS A 3 -23.48 -4.15 -0.47
CA HIS A 3 -22.97 -5.09 0.52
C HIS A 3 -23.74 -6.41 0.55
N ASN A 4 -23.06 -7.49 0.16
CA ASN A 4 -23.29 -8.81 0.75
C ASN A 4 -22.05 -9.18 1.57
N SER A 5 -21.89 -8.42 2.66
CA SER A 5 -20.69 -8.35 3.50
C SER A 5 -20.31 -9.72 4.11
N LYS A 6 -21.28 -10.63 4.25
CA LYS A 6 -21.13 -12.01 4.77
C LYS A 6 -20.15 -12.88 3.95
N TYR A 7 -19.81 -12.48 2.73
CA TYR A 7 -18.93 -13.26 1.85
C TYR A 7 -17.49 -12.71 1.75
N PHE A 8 -17.15 -11.56 2.34
CA PHE A 8 -15.77 -11.01 2.26
C PHE A 8 -14.91 -11.43 3.47
N ASN A 9 -14.70 -12.74 3.61
CA ASN A 9 -13.84 -13.32 4.65
C ASN A 9 -12.35 -13.22 4.28
N TRP A 10 -11.46 -13.53 5.24
CA TRP A 10 -10.02 -13.49 5.01
C TRP A 10 -9.52 -14.37 3.87
N LEU A 11 -10.18 -15.50 3.60
CA LEU A 11 -9.82 -16.37 2.49
C LEU A 11 -9.99 -15.65 1.15
N ILE A 12 -11.11 -14.94 0.98
CA ILE A 12 -11.39 -14.16 -0.23
C ILE A 12 -10.46 -12.95 -0.30
N LYS A 13 -10.19 -12.26 0.82
CA LYS A 13 -9.22 -11.16 0.87
C LYS A 13 -7.82 -11.59 0.38
N LEU A 14 -7.33 -12.75 0.84
CA LEU A 14 -6.05 -13.30 0.41
C LEU A 14 -6.02 -13.70 -1.06
N LYS A 15 -7.11 -14.30 -1.59
CA LYS A 15 -7.23 -14.58 -3.02
C LYS A 15 -7.18 -13.32 -3.87
N VAL A 16 -7.90 -12.28 -3.44
CA VAL A 16 -7.92 -10.98 -4.11
C VAL A 16 -6.51 -10.39 -4.14
N LEU A 17 -5.83 -10.33 -2.99
CA LEU A 17 -4.45 -9.84 -2.88
C LEU A 17 -3.47 -10.63 -3.74
N SER A 18 -3.61 -11.95 -3.78
CA SER A 18 -2.77 -12.83 -4.60
C SER A 18 -2.85 -12.46 -6.09
N SER A 19 -4.05 -12.24 -6.62
CA SER A 19 -4.20 -11.78 -8.00
C SER A 19 -3.64 -10.37 -8.23
N ILE A 20 -3.89 -9.44 -7.31
CA ILE A 20 -3.39 -8.06 -7.41
C ILE A 20 -1.86 -8.05 -7.42
N ILE A 21 -1.20 -8.74 -6.48
CA ILE A 21 0.26 -8.72 -6.40
C ILE A 21 0.90 -9.46 -7.56
N SER A 22 0.28 -10.52 -8.07
CA SER A 22 0.77 -11.26 -9.22
C SER A 22 0.76 -10.39 -10.48
N GLY A 23 -0.34 -9.66 -10.71
CA GLY A 23 -0.40 -8.67 -11.79
C GLY A 23 0.62 -7.54 -11.64
N LEU A 24 0.78 -7.00 -10.42
CA LEU A 24 1.76 -5.94 -10.17
C LEU A 24 3.20 -6.43 -10.38
N LYS A 25 3.50 -7.66 -9.96
CA LYS A 25 4.77 -8.33 -10.20
C LYS A 25 5.06 -8.46 -11.70
N GLU A 26 4.08 -8.83 -12.52
CA GLU A 26 4.27 -8.90 -13.98
C GLU A 26 4.61 -7.52 -14.58
N ILE A 27 3.95 -6.45 -14.13
CA ILE A 27 4.28 -5.07 -14.53
C ILE A 27 5.72 -4.74 -14.13
N HIS A 28 6.09 -5.00 -12.87
CA HIS A 28 7.43 -4.70 -12.35
C HIS A 28 8.54 -5.52 -13.03
N GLN A 29 8.28 -6.78 -13.39
CA GLN A 29 9.23 -7.61 -14.13
C GLN A 29 9.53 -7.07 -15.52
N LYS A 30 8.60 -6.33 -16.14
CA LYS A 30 8.80 -5.60 -17.39
C LYS A 30 9.50 -4.24 -17.21
N GLN A 31 10.05 -3.96 -16.02
CA GLN A 31 10.66 -2.68 -15.67
C GLN A 31 9.71 -1.48 -15.80
N MET A 32 8.41 -1.73 -15.60
CA MET A 32 7.36 -0.71 -15.63
C MET A 32 6.89 -0.37 -14.21
N VAL A 33 6.30 0.81 -14.07
CA VAL A 33 5.63 1.32 -12.86
C VAL A 33 4.21 1.71 -13.24
N HIS A 34 3.21 1.34 -12.43
CA HIS A 34 1.80 1.65 -12.69
C HIS A 34 1.47 3.13 -12.46
N ARG A 35 2.05 3.74 -11.41
CA ARG A 35 2.01 5.18 -11.08
C ARG A 35 0.68 5.73 -10.55
N ASP A 36 -0.43 5.09 -10.87
CA ASP A 36 -1.74 5.40 -10.27
C ASP A 36 -2.39 4.15 -9.67
N PHE A 37 -1.63 3.45 -8.82
CA PHE A 37 -2.07 2.19 -8.26
C PHE A 37 -2.96 2.44 -7.03
N HIS A 38 -4.23 2.07 -7.08
CA HIS A 38 -5.16 2.18 -5.95
C HIS A 38 -6.35 1.24 -6.13
N ILE A 39 -7.18 1.08 -5.10
CA ILE A 39 -8.32 0.13 -5.13
C ILE A 39 -9.35 0.44 -6.23
N GLY A 40 -9.43 1.70 -6.68
CA GLY A 40 -10.33 2.11 -7.75
C GLY A 40 -9.90 1.59 -9.13
N ASN A 41 -8.61 1.27 -9.31
CA ASN A 41 -8.03 0.68 -10.51
C ASN A 41 -7.92 -0.84 -10.42
N ILE A 42 -8.66 -1.47 -9.49
CA ILE A 42 -8.80 -2.93 -9.41
C ILE A 42 -10.22 -3.31 -9.83
N LEU A 43 -10.34 -3.95 -11.00
CA LEU A 43 -11.63 -4.39 -11.54
C LEU A 43 -11.95 -5.80 -11.06
N PHE A 44 -13.15 -5.99 -10.51
CA PHE A 44 -13.64 -7.29 -10.07
C PHE A 44 -14.63 -7.84 -11.09
N LYS A 45 -14.38 -9.04 -11.62
CA LYS A 45 -15.29 -9.69 -12.57
C LYS A 45 -16.56 -10.19 -11.86
N GLU A 46 -16.39 -10.93 -10.76
CA GLU A 46 -17.47 -11.40 -9.87
C GLU A 46 -16.95 -11.53 -8.43
N ILE A 47 -17.78 -11.15 -7.44
CA ILE A 47 -17.46 -11.31 -6.00
C ILE A 47 -18.05 -12.65 -5.50
N HIS A 48 -17.59 -13.74 -6.10
CA HIS A 48 -17.91 -15.11 -5.67
C HIS A 48 -16.64 -15.94 -5.52
N LEU A 49 -16.73 -17.21 -5.09
CA LEU A 49 -15.62 -18.08 -4.68
C LEU A 49 -14.42 -18.17 -5.66
N PHE A 50 -14.61 -17.75 -6.92
CA PHE A 50 -13.64 -17.61 -7.99
C PHE A 50 -13.34 -16.13 -8.33
N THR A 51 -13.05 -15.31 -7.31
CA THR A 51 -12.74 -13.89 -7.49
C THR A 51 -11.58 -13.73 -8.46
N SER A 52 -11.89 -13.31 -9.68
CA SER A 52 -10.94 -12.82 -10.67
C SER A 52 -10.98 -11.30 -10.60
N ASN A 53 -9.82 -10.71 -10.33
CA ASN A 53 -9.62 -9.27 -10.41
C ASN A 53 -8.45 -8.95 -11.33
N TYR A 54 -8.48 -7.74 -11.87
CA TYR A 54 -7.52 -7.25 -12.86
C TYR A 54 -7.09 -5.84 -12.49
N ILE A 55 -5.81 -5.57 -12.68
CA ILE A 55 -5.28 -4.20 -12.64
C ILE A 55 -5.71 -3.50 -13.93
N SER A 56 -6.33 -2.34 -13.80
CA SER A 56 -6.79 -1.51 -14.92
C SER A 56 -6.10 -0.16 -14.93
N ASP A 57 -6.46 0.66 -15.92
CA ASP A 57 -5.94 2.03 -16.08
C ASP A 57 -4.42 2.11 -16.21
N MET A 58 -3.92 1.42 -17.24
CA MET A 58 -2.51 1.43 -17.61
C MET A 58 -2.09 2.73 -18.35
N GLY A 59 -2.95 3.76 -18.40
CA GLY A 59 -2.70 4.98 -19.18
C GLY A 59 -1.50 5.80 -18.68
N LEU A 60 -1.16 5.66 -17.40
CA LEU A 60 0.02 6.26 -16.77
C LEU A 60 1.16 5.25 -16.56
N CYS A 61 0.95 4.00 -16.93
CA CYS A 61 1.94 2.95 -16.77
C CYS A 61 3.09 3.19 -17.74
N GLY A 62 4.33 3.15 -17.24
CA GLY A 62 5.49 3.48 -18.06
C GLY A 62 6.80 3.03 -17.44
N GLU A 63 7.86 3.08 -18.26
CA GLU A 63 9.22 2.74 -17.85
C GLU A 63 9.73 3.66 -16.74
N ILE A 64 10.63 3.14 -15.91
CA ILE A 64 11.29 3.91 -14.86
C ILE A 64 12.10 5.06 -15.51
N GLY A 65 11.93 6.28 -15.02
CA GLY A 65 12.70 7.46 -15.47
C GLY A 65 12.26 8.10 -16.81
N ASN A 66 11.22 7.59 -17.48
CA ASN A 66 10.87 8.00 -18.85
C ASN A 66 9.73 9.04 -18.96
N ILE A 67 9.36 9.75 -17.87
CA ILE A 67 8.25 10.74 -17.89
C ILE A 67 8.67 11.99 -17.13
N ASP A 68 8.13 13.13 -17.58
CA ASP A 68 8.15 14.44 -16.94
C ASP A 68 7.91 14.34 -15.42
N GLU A 69 9.01 14.38 -14.66
CA GLU A 69 9.05 14.21 -13.20
C GLU A 69 8.32 15.33 -12.46
N THR A 70 7.84 16.34 -13.18
CA THR A 70 7.24 17.54 -12.63
C THR A 70 5.81 17.33 -12.16
N ASN A 71 5.06 16.35 -12.68
CA ASN A 71 3.63 16.18 -12.35
C ASN A 71 3.37 14.94 -11.48
N ILE A 72 2.84 15.18 -10.28
CA ILE A 72 2.42 14.13 -9.35
C ILE A 72 0.94 13.90 -9.55
N TYR A 73 0.59 12.73 -10.07
CA TYR A 73 -0.79 12.35 -10.33
C TYR A 73 -1.18 11.12 -9.49
N GLY A 74 -2.42 11.11 -9.00
CA GLY A 74 -3.04 9.93 -8.41
C GLY A 74 -4.02 10.26 -7.30
N VAL A 75 -4.36 9.24 -6.50
CA VAL A 75 -5.22 9.38 -5.32
C VAL A 75 -4.37 9.61 -4.08
N LEU A 76 -4.43 10.82 -3.49
CA LEU A 76 -3.48 11.29 -2.46
C LEU A 76 -3.13 10.24 -1.37
N PRO A 77 -4.08 9.59 -0.69
CA PRO A 77 -3.76 8.54 0.30
C PRO A 77 -2.92 7.36 -0.18
N TYR A 78 -2.91 7.08 -1.49
CA TYR A 78 -2.16 5.98 -2.11
C TYR A 78 -0.81 6.44 -2.68
N VAL A 79 -0.51 7.73 -2.69
CA VAL A 79 0.74 8.27 -3.25
C VAL A 79 1.85 8.21 -2.21
N ALA A 80 2.98 7.61 -2.61
CA ALA A 80 4.12 7.39 -1.73
C ALA A 80 4.77 8.71 -1.26
N PRO A 81 5.32 8.78 -0.03
CA PRO A 81 5.86 10.00 0.54
C PRO A 81 7.06 10.58 -0.23
N GLU A 82 7.85 9.75 -0.91
CA GLU A 82 8.94 10.20 -1.76
C GLU A 82 8.44 10.90 -3.03
N LEU A 83 7.32 10.44 -3.61
CA LEU A 83 6.69 11.08 -4.76
C LEU A 83 6.13 12.45 -4.39
N LEU A 84 5.47 12.53 -3.23
CA LEU A 84 4.95 13.79 -2.70
C LEU A 84 6.07 14.82 -2.50
N ARG A 85 7.31 14.36 -2.24
CA ARG A 85 8.52 15.19 -2.14
C ARG A 85 9.22 15.44 -3.48
N GLY A 86 8.59 15.10 -4.60
CA GLY A 86 9.13 15.34 -5.94
C GLY A 86 10.23 14.37 -6.38
N LYS A 87 10.43 13.23 -5.69
CA LYS A 87 11.30 12.18 -6.23
C LYS A 87 10.61 11.44 -7.38
N SER A 88 11.40 10.87 -8.28
CA SER A 88 10.92 10.14 -9.45
C SER A 88 10.12 8.89 -9.08
N TYR A 89 9.23 8.46 -9.99
CA TYR A 89 8.48 7.22 -9.85
C TYR A 89 9.38 5.99 -9.88
N THR A 90 9.18 5.12 -8.89
CA THR A 90 9.86 3.83 -8.75
C THR A 90 8.84 2.73 -8.49
N GLN A 91 9.22 1.48 -8.70
CA GLN A 91 8.38 0.33 -8.35
C GLN A 91 8.01 0.30 -6.86
N ALA A 92 8.90 0.80 -5.99
CA ALA A 92 8.65 0.92 -4.56
C ALA A 92 7.46 1.86 -4.24
N ALA A 93 7.16 2.83 -5.11
CA ALA A 93 6.00 3.69 -4.95
C ALA A 93 4.68 2.90 -5.17
N ASP A 94 4.62 2.03 -6.19
CA ASP A 94 3.46 1.13 -6.35
C ASP A 94 3.33 0.17 -5.15
N ILE A 95 4.43 -0.25 -4.54
CA ILE A 95 4.41 -1.08 -3.32
C ILE A 95 3.80 -0.33 -2.12
N TYR A 96 4.11 0.97 -1.97
CA TYR A 96 3.44 1.80 -0.97
C TYR A 96 1.93 1.81 -1.18
N SER A 97 1.51 2.02 -2.41
CA SER A 97 0.10 1.99 -2.79
C SER A 97 -0.55 0.63 -2.54
N PHE A 98 0.18 -0.46 -2.80
CA PHE A 98 -0.26 -1.83 -2.45
C PHE A 98 -0.48 -1.97 -0.93
N GLY A 99 0.38 -1.38 -0.10
CA GLY A 99 0.18 -1.30 1.35
C GLY A 99 -1.14 -0.61 1.74
N MET A 100 -1.52 0.45 1.03
CA MET A 100 -2.83 1.12 1.24
C MET A 100 -4.02 0.31 0.73
N ILE A 101 -3.84 -0.51 -0.31
CA ILE A 101 -4.83 -1.52 -0.73
C ILE A 101 -4.99 -2.61 0.34
N MET A 102 -3.89 -3.06 0.93
CA MET A 102 -3.93 -3.99 2.06
C MET A 102 -4.72 -3.40 3.25
N TYR A 103 -4.48 -2.14 3.59
CA TYR A 103 -5.25 -1.44 4.63
C TYR A 103 -6.74 -1.42 4.32
N PHE A 104 -7.13 -1.06 3.10
CA PHE A 104 -8.52 -1.06 2.66
C PHE A 104 -9.14 -2.45 2.79
N LEU A 105 -8.43 -3.50 2.38
CA LEU A 105 -8.94 -4.87 2.46
C LEU A 105 -9.06 -5.37 3.90
N ALA A 106 -8.13 -5.00 4.78
CA ALA A 106 -8.22 -5.33 6.20
C ALA A 106 -9.44 -4.69 6.87
N THR A 107 -9.57 -3.37 6.73
CA THR A 107 -10.50 -2.54 7.51
C THR A 107 -11.85 -2.31 6.84
N GLU A 108 -11.95 -2.55 5.53
CA GLU A 108 -13.08 -2.14 4.68
C GLU A 108 -13.33 -0.61 4.71
N LYS A 109 -12.31 0.18 5.09
CA LYS A 109 -12.33 1.65 5.15
C LYS A 109 -11.32 2.22 4.17
N GLN A 110 -11.65 3.37 3.59
CA GLN A 110 -10.69 4.09 2.76
C GLN A 110 -9.58 4.71 3.63
N PRO A 111 -8.30 4.66 3.19
CA PRO A 111 -7.19 5.28 3.91
C PRO A 111 -7.44 6.78 4.11
N PHE A 112 -7.23 7.28 5.33
CA PHE A 112 -7.43 8.69 5.70
C PHE A 112 -8.85 9.26 5.46
N SER A 113 -9.88 8.40 5.47
CA SER A 113 -11.28 8.82 5.23
C SER A 113 -11.84 9.82 6.22
N TYR A 114 -11.19 10.02 7.36
CA TYR A 114 -11.61 10.92 8.43
C TYR A 114 -11.07 12.35 8.31
N CYS A 115 -10.19 12.66 7.36
CA CYS A 115 -9.61 14.00 7.18
C CYS A 115 -9.73 14.53 5.75
N ALA A 116 -9.45 15.83 5.59
CA ALA A 116 -9.38 16.45 4.27
C ALA A 116 -8.17 15.95 3.49
N HIS A 117 -8.33 15.77 2.17
CA HIS A 117 -7.21 15.44 1.28
C HIS A 117 -6.57 16.73 0.75
N ASP A 118 -5.81 17.39 1.60
CA ASP A 118 -5.17 18.68 1.35
C ASP A 118 -3.66 18.66 1.67
N HIS A 119 -3.03 19.83 1.73
CA HIS A 119 -1.61 19.99 2.04
C HIS A 119 -1.22 19.47 3.43
N LEU A 120 -2.12 19.54 4.43
CA LEU A 120 -1.81 19.03 5.78
C LEU A 120 -1.67 17.50 5.76
N LEU A 121 -2.56 16.81 5.04
CA LEU A 121 -2.43 15.36 4.86
C LEU A 121 -1.14 14.98 4.13
N VAL A 122 -0.71 15.77 3.14
CA VAL A 122 0.58 15.56 2.47
C VAL A 122 1.73 15.62 3.49
N ILE A 123 1.76 16.66 4.33
CA ILE A 123 2.78 16.80 5.39
C ILE A 123 2.75 15.59 6.33
N ASP A 124 1.58 15.17 6.77
CA ASP A 124 1.41 14.04 7.69
C ASP A 124 1.93 12.73 7.09
N ILE A 125 1.57 12.43 5.83
CA ILE A 125 2.07 11.25 5.11
C ILE A 125 3.60 11.29 5.02
N CYS A 126 4.17 12.44 4.66
CA CYS A 126 5.61 12.66 4.57
C CYS A 126 6.32 12.52 5.93
N LYS A 127 5.66 12.88 7.04
CA LYS A 127 6.15 12.69 8.42
C LYS A 127 6.01 11.24 8.92
N GLY A 128 5.46 10.34 8.12
CA GLY A 128 5.31 8.94 8.48
C GLY A 128 3.98 8.62 9.16
N ILE A 129 3.04 9.57 9.22
CA ILE A 129 1.67 9.27 9.70
C ILE A 129 1.01 8.30 8.72
N ARG A 130 0.28 7.33 9.26
CA ARG A 130 -0.45 6.29 8.52
C ARG A 130 -1.86 6.17 9.08
N PRO A 131 -2.82 5.63 8.32
CA PRO A 131 -4.16 5.37 8.83
C PRO A 131 -4.12 4.40 10.02
N GLU A 132 -4.94 4.68 11.03
CA GLU A 132 -5.05 3.81 12.20
C GLU A 132 -5.74 2.49 11.83
N ILE A 133 -5.25 1.39 12.42
CA ILE A 133 -5.83 0.06 12.31
C ILE A 133 -5.95 -0.54 13.71
N ASN A 134 -7.12 -1.11 14.00
CA ASN A 134 -7.30 -1.92 15.20
C ASN A 134 -6.63 -3.29 14.97
N GLU A 135 -5.67 -3.65 15.80
CA GLU A 135 -4.89 -4.90 15.65
C GLU A 135 -5.75 -6.17 15.75
N LEU A 136 -6.98 -6.08 16.28
CA LEU A 136 -7.93 -7.20 16.31
C LEU A 136 -8.70 -7.38 14.98
N GLU A 137 -8.73 -6.36 14.11
CA GLU A 137 -9.43 -6.42 12.81
C GLU A 137 -8.68 -7.25 11.77
N ALA A 138 -7.36 -7.45 11.95
CA ALA A 138 -6.51 -8.15 11.00
C ALA A 138 -5.42 -9.00 11.67
N PRO A 139 -4.98 -10.09 11.04
CA PRO A 139 -3.89 -10.93 11.55
C PRO A 139 -2.61 -10.11 11.74
N LYS A 140 -1.87 -10.35 12.83
CA LYS A 140 -0.61 -9.64 13.09
C LYS A 140 0.39 -9.75 11.93
N CYS A 141 0.60 -10.97 11.41
CA CYS A 141 1.50 -11.21 10.26
C CYS A 141 1.09 -10.41 9.00
N TYR A 142 -0.21 -10.20 8.81
CA TYR A 142 -0.75 -9.37 7.73
C TYR A 142 -0.44 -7.89 7.97
N ILE A 143 -0.67 -7.41 9.19
CA ILE A 143 -0.39 -6.03 9.60
C ILE A 143 1.10 -5.73 9.44
N ASP A 144 1.98 -6.66 9.82
CA ASP A 144 3.42 -6.50 9.70
C ASP A 144 3.85 -6.38 8.23
N LEU A 145 3.32 -7.21 7.33
CA LEU A 145 3.58 -7.10 5.90
C LEU A 145 3.04 -5.79 5.32
N MET A 146 1.81 -5.42 5.66
CA MET A 146 1.19 -4.15 5.25
C MET A 146 2.07 -2.97 5.69
N LYS A 147 2.57 -3.01 6.93
CA LYS A 147 3.44 -1.97 7.48
C LYS A 147 4.79 -1.87 6.76
N LYS A 148 5.36 -3.00 6.34
CA LYS A 148 6.56 -3.01 5.49
C LYS A 148 6.30 -2.42 4.10
N CYS A 149 5.14 -2.68 3.51
CA CYS A 149 4.80 -2.14 2.18
C CYS A 149 4.70 -0.61 2.18
N TRP A 150 4.16 0.00 3.24
CA TRP A 150 3.99 1.46 3.31
C TRP A 150 5.08 2.21 4.10
N ASP A 151 6.26 1.58 4.27
CA ASP A 151 7.40 2.19 4.97
C ASP A 151 7.75 3.55 4.34
N SER A 152 8.13 4.53 5.16
CA SER A 152 8.51 5.86 4.66
C SER A 152 9.75 5.83 3.79
N ASN A 153 10.69 4.92 4.09
CA ASN A 153 11.86 4.69 3.26
C ASN A 153 11.54 3.64 2.18
N PRO A 154 11.58 3.99 0.87
CA PRO A 154 11.28 3.05 -0.20
C PRO A 154 12.21 1.83 -0.23
N VAL A 155 13.44 1.93 0.29
CA VAL A 155 14.42 0.83 0.31
C VAL A 155 14.00 -0.29 1.28
N ASN A 156 13.25 0.05 2.32
CA ASN A 156 12.77 -0.94 3.30
C ASN A 156 11.57 -1.74 2.79
N ARG A 157 10.96 -1.31 1.68
CA ARG A 157 9.76 -1.94 1.14
C ARG A 157 10.14 -3.22 0.40
N PRO A 158 9.43 -4.34 0.62
CA PRO A 158 9.66 -5.57 -0.13
C PRO A 158 9.28 -5.38 -1.61
N ASN A 159 9.91 -6.11 -2.52
CA ASN A 159 9.48 -6.12 -3.91
C ASN A 159 8.24 -7.00 -4.11
N ALA A 160 7.57 -6.86 -5.26
CA ALA A 160 6.32 -7.58 -5.54
C ALA A 160 6.47 -9.12 -5.47
N SER A 161 7.64 -9.67 -5.82
CA SER A 161 7.90 -11.11 -5.73
C SER A 161 8.03 -11.60 -4.28
N GLU A 162 8.57 -10.79 -3.37
CA GLU A 162 8.64 -11.11 -1.94
C GLU A 162 7.25 -11.07 -1.30
N ILE A 163 6.45 -10.04 -1.63
CA ILE A 163 5.08 -9.90 -1.14
C ILE A 163 4.21 -11.07 -1.59
N GLU A 164 4.33 -11.49 -2.86
CA GLU A 164 3.60 -12.66 -3.38
C GLU A 164 3.90 -13.92 -2.58
N LYS A 165 5.17 -14.16 -2.20
CA LYS A 165 5.56 -15.29 -1.35
C LYS A 165 4.89 -15.24 0.03
N PHE A 166 4.84 -14.07 0.68
CA PHE A 166 4.14 -13.93 1.96
C PHE A 166 2.63 -14.22 1.82
N ILE A 167 1.98 -13.66 0.80
CA ILE A 167 0.54 -13.87 0.58
C ILE A 167 0.22 -15.34 0.29
N ILE A 168 1.04 -16.02 -0.52
CA ILE A 168 0.90 -17.46 -0.77
C ILE A 168 1.08 -18.25 0.54
N SER A 169 2.06 -17.87 1.38
CA SER A 169 2.25 -18.50 2.69
C SER A 169 1.01 -18.34 3.57
N PHE A 170 0.46 -17.12 3.67
CA PHE A 170 -0.75 -16.86 4.44
C PHE A 170 -1.95 -17.67 3.93
N HIS A 171 -2.17 -17.70 2.62
CA HIS A 171 -3.24 -18.46 2.01
C HIS A 171 -3.11 -19.96 2.28
N ASN A 172 -1.90 -20.51 2.14
CA ASN A 172 -1.64 -21.93 2.36
C ASN A 172 -1.86 -22.33 3.82
N SER A 173 -1.36 -21.53 4.78
CA SER A 173 -1.61 -21.76 6.21
C SER A 173 -3.11 -21.68 6.53
N TYR A 174 -3.81 -20.65 6.05
CA TYR A 174 -5.23 -20.48 6.35
C TYR A 174 -6.16 -21.50 5.67
N CYS A 175 -5.78 -22.07 4.52
CA CYS A 175 -6.55 -23.10 3.82
C CYS A 175 -6.30 -24.54 4.28
N ARG A 176 -5.23 -24.80 5.04
CA ARG A 176 -4.84 -26.18 5.37
C ARG A 176 -5.90 -26.86 6.24
N LYS A 177 -6.44 -27.98 5.74
CA LYS A 177 -7.27 -28.89 6.55
C LYS A 177 -6.33 -29.79 7.36
N LYS A 178 -6.04 -29.40 8.61
CA LYS A 178 -5.39 -30.22 9.67
C LYS A 178 -4.17 -31.03 9.21
N ARG A 179 -2.95 -30.48 9.38
CA ARG A 179 -1.73 -31.31 9.36
C ARG A 179 -0.73 -31.07 10.49
N ASP A 180 -0.93 -30.07 11.34
CA ASP A 180 -0.25 -29.98 12.63
C ASP A 180 -1.10 -29.11 13.55
N ASP A 181 -1.23 -29.49 14.81
CA ASP A 181 -1.74 -28.57 15.82
C ASP A 181 -0.62 -27.53 16.04
N ASN A 182 -0.96 -26.22 15.93
CA ASN A 182 -0.09 -25.05 16.20
C ASN A 182 0.51 -24.27 14.99
N ASP A 183 -0.24 -24.06 13.89
CA ASP A 183 0.12 -23.05 12.87
C ASP A 183 -0.31 -21.64 13.35
N GLU A 184 0.65 -20.88 13.88
CA GLU A 184 0.44 -19.51 14.42
C GLU A 184 -0.24 -18.57 13.40
N ILE A 185 0.06 -18.71 12.11
CA ILE A 185 -0.56 -17.89 11.06
C ILE A 185 -2.04 -18.24 10.96
N GLU A 186 -2.39 -19.54 10.92
CA GLU A 186 -3.78 -19.97 10.85
C GLU A 186 -4.60 -19.43 12.04
N GLU A 187 -4.03 -19.48 13.25
CA GLU A 187 -4.67 -18.95 14.46
C GLU A 187 -4.95 -17.45 14.36
N GLN A 188 -3.94 -16.63 14.01
CA GLN A 188 -4.11 -15.18 13.84
C GLN A 188 -5.23 -14.84 12.85
N PHE A 189 -5.34 -15.57 11.73
CA PHE A 189 -6.40 -15.36 10.76
C PHE A 189 -7.79 -15.79 11.26
N LYS A 190 -7.89 -16.89 12.02
CA LYS A 190 -9.15 -17.31 12.66
C LYS A 190 -9.63 -16.31 13.71
N GLU A 191 -8.72 -15.79 14.53
CA GLU A 191 -9.03 -14.79 15.56
C GLU A 191 -9.54 -13.49 14.93
N ALA A 192 -8.83 -12.96 13.93
CA ALA A 192 -9.24 -11.76 13.22
C ALA A 192 -10.60 -11.94 12.51
N GLU A 193 -10.86 -13.12 11.92
CA GLU A 193 -12.17 -13.43 11.32
C GLU A 193 -13.29 -13.47 12.38
N LYS A 194 -13.04 -14.10 13.54
CA LYS A 194 -14.01 -14.14 14.65
C LYS A 194 -14.33 -12.75 15.17
N TYR A 195 -13.29 -11.92 15.39
CA TYR A 195 -13.46 -10.54 15.82
C TYR A 195 -14.30 -9.73 14.83
N ARG A 196 -13.97 -9.79 13.54
CA ARG A 196 -14.70 -9.11 12.47
C ARG A 196 -16.16 -9.53 12.37
N ASN A 197 -16.46 -10.82 12.55
CA ASN A 197 -17.83 -11.32 12.50
C ASN A 197 -18.68 -10.84 13.69
N THR A 198 -18.05 -10.54 14.83
CA THR A 198 -18.74 -10.10 16.06
C THR A 198 -18.89 -8.57 16.11
N ASN A 199 -17.88 -7.83 15.67
CA ASN A 199 -17.78 -6.38 15.87
C ASN A 199 -18.04 -5.57 14.58
N ARG A 200 -18.82 -6.12 13.66
CA ARG A 200 -19.01 -5.54 12.34
C ARG A 200 -19.91 -4.30 12.38
N ILE A 201 -19.33 -3.15 12.69
CA ILE A 201 -20.01 -1.84 12.61
C ILE A 201 -19.60 -1.18 11.29
N ILE A 202 -20.45 -1.30 10.27
CA ILE A 202 -20.24 -0.58 9.00
C ILE A 202 -20.91 0.80 9.11
N LYS A 203 -20.14 1.78 9.58
CA LYS A 203 -20.38 3.20 9.27
C LYS A 203 -19.03 3.85 8.99
N SER A 204 -18.63 3.86 7.73
CA SER A 204 -17.56 4.76 7.29
C SER A 204 -18.21 6.11 6.98
N THR A 205 -17.95 7.09 7.84
CA THR A 205 -18.25 8.50 7.53
C THR A 205 -17.03 9.09 6.85
N PHE A 206 -17.23 9.61 5.64
CA PHE A 206 -16.19 10.30 4.90
C PHE A 206 -16.16 11.77 5.32
N HIS A 207 -14.96 12.31 5.52
CA HIS A 207 -14.78 13.74 5.55
C HIS A 207 -15.23 14.32 4.19
N PRO A 208 -15.99 15.43 4.14
CA PRO A 208 -16.55 15.97 2.90
C PRO A 208 -15.48 16.41 1.88
N GLN A 209 -14.25 16.63 2.34
CA GLN A 209 -13.09 16.99 1.50
C GLN A 209 -12.13 15.80 1.23
N ALA A 210 -12.53 14.57 1.59
CA ALA A 210 -11.80 13.37 1.21
C ALA A 210 -12.15 13.00 -0.24
N ILE A 211 -11.13 12.86 -1.10
CA ILE A 211 -11.29 12.62 -2.54
C ILE A 211 -10.49 11.37 -2.94
N TYR A 212 -11.19 10.38 -3.50
CA TYR A 212 -10.65 9.06 -3.87
C TYR A 212 -10.62 8.81 -5.38
N THR A 213 -10.65 9.88 -6.15
CA THR A 213 -10.48 9.86 -7.60
C THR A 213 -9.14 10.49 -7.96
N SER A 214 -8.46 9.94 -8.96
CA SER A 214 -7.15 10.40 -9.40
C SER A 214 -7.20 11.85 -9.87
N ARG A 215 -6.18 12.64 -9.48
CA ARG A 215 -6.05 14.06 -9.84
C ARG A 215 -4.60 14.50 -9.77
N LEU A 216 -4.31 15.66 -10.35
CA LEU A 216 -3.01 16.33 -10.18
C LEU A 216 -2.87 16.83 -8.73
N LEU A 217 -1.75 16.54 -8.09
CA LEU A 217 -1.49 16.82 -6.68
C LEU A 217 -0.46 17.92 -6.43
N ASN A 218 0.16 18.44 -7.49
CA ASN A 218 1.21 19.47 -7.41
C ASN A 218 0.85 20.69 -6.58
N SER A 219 -0.43 21.12 -6.56
CA SER A 219 -0.86 22.25 -5.73
C SER A 219 -0.66 22.02 -4.24
N PHE A 220 -0.58 20.76 -3.80
CA PHE A 220 -0.42 20.39 -2.39
C PHE A 220 1.03 20.08 -2.01
N THR A 221 1.96 20.03 -2.97
CA THR A 221 3.36 19.61 -2.72
C THR A 221 4.38 20.75 -2.87
N LYS A 222 3.99 21.89 -3.45
CA LYS A 222 4.87 23.03 -3.77
C LYS A 222 5.68 23.58 -2.59
N ASP A 223 5.15 23.53 -1.38
CA ASP A 223 5.75 24.15 -0.19
C ASP A 223 6.29 23.13 0.83
N LEU A 224 6.48 21.87 0.41
CA LEU A 224 7.07 20.87 1.30
C LEU A 224 8.56 21.19 1.51
N PRO A 225 9.05 21.18 2.77
CA PRO A 225 10.47 21.32 3.00
C PRO A 225 11.23 20.20 2.28
N GLU A 226 12.30 20.56 1.59
CA GLU A 226 13.23 19.57 1.02
C GLU A 226 13.68 18.63 2.14
N TYR A 227 13.50 17.33 1.93
CA TYR A 227 13.93 16.32 2.88
C TYR A 227 15.45 16.28 2.85
N ILE A 228 16.09 16.78 3.91
CA ILE A 228 17.51 16.54 4.16
C ILE A 228 17.63 15.05 4.49
N ASP A 229 18.09 14.28 3.51
CA ASP A 229 18.43 12.89 3.72
C ASP A 229 19.67 12.86 4.65
N ASP A 230 19.55 12.32 5.87
CA ASP A 230 20.72 12.13 6.76
C ASP A 230 21.83 11.30 6.08
N TYR A 231 21.48 10.55 5.03
CA TYR A 231 22.42 9.88 4.15
C TYR A 231 23.35 10.84 3.39
N THR A 232 22.89 12.03 3.00
CA THR A 232 23.72 13.02 2.29
C THR A 232 24.75 13.66 3.22
N GLN A 233 24.43 13.86 4.50
CA GLN A 233 25.41 14.31 5.51
C GLN A 233 26.52 13.27 5.73
N CYS A 234 26.19 11.98 5.72
CA CYS A 234 27.18 10.92 5.92
C CYS A 234 28.16 10.78 4.74
N ILE A 235 27.73 11.11 3.52
CA ILE A 235 28.56 11.05 2.31
C ILE A 235 29.43 12.31 2.19
N ASN A 236 28.87 13.49 2.48
CA ASN A 236 29.60 14.76 2.41
C ASN A 236 30.67 14.89 3.51
N ASN A 237 30.44 14.33 4.71
CA ASN A 237 31.43 14.35 5.79
C ASN A 237 32.61 13.38 5.60
N ARG A 238 32.59 12.49 4.59
CA ARG A 238 33.74 11.65 4.23
C ARG A 238 34.68 12.28 3.21
N THR A 239 34.23 13.32 2.51
CA THR A 239 35.02 13.96 1.43
C THR A 239 35.87 15.13 1.92
N GLU A 240 35.70 15.59 3.17
CA GLU A 240 36.45 16.74 3.74
C GLU A 240 37.69 16.37 4.58
N CYS A 241 38.10 15.10 4.63
CA CYS A 241 39.29 14.65 5.39
C CYS A 241 40.46 14.18 4.51
N LEU A 242 40.73 14.90 3.41
CA LEU A 242 41.95 14.75 2.61
C LEU A 242 42.54 16.13 2.36
N ASP A 243 43.07 16.76 3.41
CA ASP A 243 44.12 17.77 3.33
C ASP A 243 44.63 18.11 4.74
N CYS A 244 45.66 17.39 5.20
CA CYS A 244 46.72 17.88 6.10
C CYS A 244 47.68 16.73 6.45
N ALA A 245 48.73 16.55 5.63
CA ALA A 245 50.06 16.11 6.08
C ALA A 245 51.05 16.18 4.90
N ILE A 246 51.74 17.32 4.76
CA ILE A 246 53.16 17.34 4.38
C ILE A 246 53.93 17.60 5.67
#